data_AF-A0A2V6RZX0-F1
#
_entry.id   AF-A0A2V6RZX0-F1
#
_cell.length_a   1.000
_cell.length_b   1.000
_cell.length_c   1.000
_cell.angle_alpha   90.00
_cell.angle_beta   90.00
_cell.angle_gamma   90.00
#
_symmetry.space_group_name_H-M   'P 1'
#
loop_
_entity.id
_entity.type
_entity.pdbx_description
1 polymer ?
#
loop_
_entity_poly.entity_id
_entity_poly.type
_entity_poly.pdbx_seq_one_letter_code
_entity_poly.pdbx_strand_id
1 'polypeptide(L)'
;MPPHPAGRGPGGPERAAGPGGALRNLTIILILIISTLGPSFVIAVIGYGSIQALARNPSASPKIQTSMILAFVFAESIAVISLIVIFHLFVR
;
A
#
# COMPACT_ATOMS: atom_id res chain seq x y z
N MET A 1 -32.26 -24.18 45.36
CA MET A 1 -31.13 -23.94 44.44
C MET A 1 -31.12 -22.46 44.09
N PRO A 2 -30.04 -21.72 44.39
CA PRO A 2 -29.93 -20.32 43.97
C PRO A 2 -29.78 -20.21 42.44
N PRO A 3 -30.33 -19.19 41.79
CA PRO A 3 -30.12 -18.96 40.36
C PRO A 3 -28.64 -18.67 40.09
N HIS A 4 -28.10 -19.31 39.07
CA HIS A 4 -26.74 -19.14 38.60
C HIS A 4 -26.51 -17.68 38.16
N PRO A 5 -25.53 -16.94 38.69
CA PRO A 5 -25.19 -15.62 38.19
C PRO A 5 -24.60 -15.78 36.80
N ALA A 6 -25.36 -15.39 35.76
CA ALA A 6 -24.84 -15.22 34.42
C ALA A 6 -23.72 -14.17 34.48
N GLY A 7 -22.48 -14.64 34.46
CA GLY A 7 -21.29 -13.82 34.31
C GLY A 7 -21.45 -12.99 33.04
N ARG A 8 -21.75 -11.71 33.25
CA ARG A 8 -21.75 -10.64 32.25
C ARG A 8 -20.37 -10.57 31.62
N GLY A 9 -20.15 -11.36 30.57
CA GLY A 9 -19.11 -11.07 29.58
C GLY A 9 -19.63 -9.94 28.70
N PRO A 10 -19.12 -8.72 28.87
CA PRO A 10 -18.70 -7.99 27.68
C PRO A 10 -17.52 -7.08 28.04
N GLY A 11 -16.30 -7.51 27.72
CA GLY A 11 -15.29 -6.55 27.30
C GLY A 11 -15.75 -5.98 25.96
N GLY A 12 -16.67 -5.01 26.02
CA GLY A 12 -17.31 -4.41 24.85
C GLY A 12 -16.30 -3.70 23.93
N PRO A 13 -16.72 -3.34 22.71
CA PRO A 13 -15.91 -2.70 21.66
C PRO A 13 -15.42 -1.28 21.99
N GLU A 14 -15.46 -0.89 23.27
CA GLU A 14 -15.17 0.45 23.79
C GLU A 14 -13.67 0.65 24.07
N ARG A 15 -12.79 0.21 23.15
CA ARG A 15 -11.44 0.78 23.08
C ARG A 15 -11.55 2.16 22.46
N ALA A 16 -11.96 3.12 23.29
CA ALA A 16 -11.97 4.53 22.96
C ALA A 16 -10.68 4.92 22.25
N ALA A 17 -10.80 5.55 21.08
CA ALA A 17 -9.70 6.17 20.39
C ALA A 17 -9.13 7.29 21.26
N GLY A 18 -8.16 6.97 22.13
CA GLY A 18 -7.38 7.99 22.83
C GLY A 18 -6.62 8.88 21.84
N PRO A 19 -6.03 9.99 22.28
CA PRO A 19 -5.26 10.91 21.43
C PRO A 19 -4.19 10.21 20.55
N GLY A 20 -3.67 9.06 21.01
CA GLY A 20 -2.74 8.23 20.25
C GLY A 20 -3.33 7.58 18.98
N GLY A 21 -4.65 7.33 18.92
CA GLY A 21 -5.31 6.72 17.77
C GLY A 21 -5.38 7.65 16.55
N ALA A 22 -5.68 8.92 16.76
CA ALA A 22 -5.73 9.91 15.69
C ALA A 22 -4.35 10.17 15.07
N LEU A 23 -3.32 10.34 15.91
CA LEU A 23 -1.94 10.50 15.45
C LEU A 23 -1.43 9.27 14.70
N ARG A 24 -1.76 8.06 15.19
CA ARG A 24 -1.44 6.80 14.51
C ARG A 24 -2.04 6.73 13.11
N ASN A 25 -3.33 7.08 12.96
CA ASN A 25 -4.00 7.08 11.66
C ASN A 25 -3.39 8.10 10.70
N LEU A 26 -3.06 9.30 11.19
CA LEU A 26 -2.39 10.33 10.39
C LEU A 26 -1.03 9.85 9.86
N THR A 27 -0.22 9.22 10.73
CA THR A 27 1.08 8.65 10.34
C THR A 27 0.92 7.57 9.27
N ILE A 28 -0.06 6.66 9.40
CA ILE A 28 -0.33 5.63 8.40
C ILE A 28 -0.67 6.25 7.04
N ILE A 29 -1.58 7.23 7.02
CA ILE A 29 -2.00 7.92 5.78
C ILE A 29 -0.82 8.63 5.12
N LEU A 30 -0.01 9.33 5.90
CA LEU A 30 1.14 10.06 5.39
C LEU A 30 2.15 9.13 4.72
N ILE A 31 2.51 8.03 5.39
CA ILE A 31 3.49 7.09 4.83
C ILE A 31 2.89 6.36 3.62
N LEU A 32 1.60 6.02 3.61
CA LEU A 32 0.94 5.45 2.43
C LEU A 32 1.04 6.37 1.22
N ILE A 33 0.77 7.67 1.38
CA ILE A 33 0.90 8.64 0.28
C ILE A 33 2.35 8.71 -0.19
N ILE A 34 3.31 8.90 0.72
CA ILE A 34 4.72 9.03 0.36
C ILE A 34 5.24 7.77 -0.36
N SER A 35 4.88 6.59 0.14
CA SER A 35 5.36 5.31 -0.42
C SER A 35 4.78 4.98 -1.79
N THR A 36 3.55 5.44 -2.09
CA THR A 36 2.88 5.18 -3.36
C THR A 36 3.16 6.23 -4.45
N LEU A 37 3.58 7.44 -4.05
CA LEU A 37 3.88 8.53 -4.99
C LEU A 37 5.04 8.20 -5.95
N GLY A 38 6.13 7.62 -5.44
CA GLY A 38 7.30 7.25 -6.25
C GLY A 38 6.96 6.23 -7.35
N PRO A 39 6.39 5.06 -7.00
CA PRO A 39 5.95 4.06 -7.97
C PRO A 39 4.94 4.62 -8.98
N SER A 40 3.97 5.41 -8.51
CA SER A 40 2.98 6.05 -9.40
C SER A 40 3.63 6.96 -10.44
N PHE A 41 4.67 7.72 -10.04
CA PHE A 41 5.42 8.56 -10.95
C PHE A 41 6.20 7.75 -11.99
N VAL A 42 6.88 6.68 -11.56
CA VAL A 42 7.57 5.77 -12.48
C VAL A 42 6.58 5.15 -13.48
N ILE A 43 5.42 4.71 -13.01
CA ILE A 43 4.36 4.16 -13.85
C ILE A 43 3.91 5.16 -14.91
N ALA A 44 3.66 6.41 -14.52
CA ALA A 44 3.24 7.46 -15.44
C ALA A 44 4.29 7.75 -16.53
N VAL A 45 5.55 7.95 -16.14
CA VAL A 45 6.63 8.30 -17.08
C VAL A 45 6.94 7.14 -18.02
N ILE A 46 7.13 5.94 -17.49
CA ILE A 46 7.49 4.77 -18.29
C ILE A 46 6.30 4.31 -19.14
N GLY A 47 5.08 4.37 -18.63
CA GLY A 47 3.87 4.08 -19.41
C GLY A 47 3.71 5.01 -20.60
N TYR A 48 3.86 6.33 -20.38
CA TYR A 48 3.82 7.32 -21.46
C TYR A 48 4.93 7.10 -22.50
N GLY A 49 6.17 6.89 -22.06
CA GLY A 49 7.30 6.62 -22.95
C GLY A 49 7.12 5.34 -23.77
N SER A 50 6.60 4.28 -23.14
CA SER A 50 6.36 2.98 -23.78
C SER A 50 5.29 3.08 -24.87
N ILE A 51 4.19 3.80 -24.60
CA ILE A 51 3.12 4.02 -25.58
C ILE A 51 3.66 4.77 -26.80
N GLN A 52 4.43 5.84 -26.60
CA GLN A 52 5.02 6.59 -27.72
C GLN A 52 6.03 5.78 -28.53
N ALA A 53 6.87 4.98 -27.87
CA ALA A 53 7.83 4.11 -28.54
C ALA A 53 7.12 3.03 -29.36
N LEU A 54 6.05 2.46 -28.81
CA LEU A 54 5.25 1.44 -29.48
C LEU A 54 4.51 2.00 -30.71
N ALA A 55 3.97 3.21 -30.62
CA ALA A 55 3.30 3.87 -31.74
C ALA A 55 4.27 4.13 -32.92
N ARG A 56 5.53 4.46 -32.63
CA ARG A 56 6.57 4.69 -33.66
C ARG A 56 7.15 3.40 -34.23
N ASN A 57 7.19 2.32 -33.44
CA ASN A 57 7.73 1.04 -33.89
C ASN A 57 6.96 -0.17 -33.32
N PRO A 58 5.81 -0.54 -33.92
CA PRO A 58 4.99 -1.65 -33.45
C PRO A 58 5.73 -3.01 -33.44
N SER A 59 6.72 -3.20 -34.33
CA SER A 59 7.50 -4.43 -34.41
C SER A 59 8.36 -4.70 -33.16
N ALA A 60 8.72 -3.66 -32.41
CA ALA A 60 9.51 -3.76 -31.17
C ALA A 60 8.65 -4.00 -29.92
N SER A 61 7.33 -4.22 -30.09
CA SER A 61 6.37 -4.38 -29.00
C SER A 61 6.80 -5.36 -27.89
N PRO A 62 7.27 -6.59 -28.21
CA PRO A 62 7.66 -7.54 -27.16
C PRO A 62 8.78 -6.99 -26.26
N LYS A 63 9.80 -6.37 -26.86
CA LYS A 63 10.95 -5.84 -26.13
C LYS A 63 10.58 -4.63 -25.27
N ILE A 64 9.74 -3.73 -25.78
CA ILE A 64 9.26 -2.55 -25.05
C ILE A 64 8.40 -3.01 -23.86
N GLN A 65 7.45 -3.91 -24.07
CA GLN A 65 6.58 -4.40 -23.00
C GLN A 65 7.37 -5.13 -21.90
N THR A 66 8.34 -5.98 -22.27
CA THR A 66 9.19 -6.66 -21.27
C THR A 66 9.97 -5.66 -20.41
N SER A 67 10.60 -4.66 -21.03
CA SER A 67 11.35 -3.64 -20.28
C SER A 67 10.45 -2.74 -19.43
N MET A 68 9.27 -2.37 -19.93
CA MET A 68 8.25 -1.62 -19.19
C MET A 68 7.78 -2.38 -17.94
N ILE A 69 7.40 -3.66 -18.09
CA ILE A 69 6.95 -4.49 -16.97
C ILE A 69 8.06 -4.65 -15.95
N LEU A 70 9.31 -4.88 -16.37
CA LEU A 70 10.43 -5.00 -15.46
C LEU A 70 10.63 -3.71 -14.64
N ALA A 71 10.53 -2.54 -15.28
CA ALA A 71 10.61 -1.25 -14.60
C ALA A 71 9.48 -1.08 -13.57
N PHE A 72 8.25 -1.45 -13.92
CA PHE A 72 7.11 -1.41 -12.99
C PHE A 72 7.30 -2.35 -11.81
N VAL A 73 7.77 -3.58 -12.05
CA VAL A 73 8.02 -4.55 -10.96
C VAL A 73 9.09 -4.05 -10.00
N PHE A 74 10.17 -3.43 -10.48
CA PHE A 74 11.18 -2.83 -9.61
C PHE A 74 10.62 -1.65 -8.81
N ALA A 75 9.82 -0.78 -9.43
CA ALA A 75 9.19 0.33 -8.75
C ALA A 75 8.20 -0.14 -7.66
N GLU A 76 7.35 -1.12 -7.99
CA GLU A 76 6.41 -1.74 -7.06
C GLU A 76 7.13 -2.50 -5.95
N SER A 77 8.28 -3.12 -6.22
CA SER A 77 9.06 -3.81 -5.17
C SER A 77 9.46 -2.87 -4.04
N ILE A 78 9.85 -1.62 -4.38
CA ILE A 78 10.17 -0.59 -3.38
C ILE A 78 8.90 -0.17 -2.61
N ALA A 79 7.77 -0.05 -3.30
CA ALA A 79 6.48 0.25 -2.70
C ALA A 79 6.08 -0.82 -1.67
N VAL A 80 6.11 -2.09 -2.08
CA VAL A 80 5.72 -3.24 -1.27
C VAL A 80 6.63 -3.39 -0.06
N ILE A 81 7.95 -3.21 -0.19
CA ILE A 81 8.86 -3.21 0.97
C ILE A 81 8.46 -2.13 1.97
N SER A 82 8.15 -0.92 1.49
CA SER A 82 7.68 0.17 2.36
C SER A 82 6.36 -0.18 3.06
N LEU A 83 5.39 -0.74 2.34
CA LEU A 83 4.11 -1.18 2.91
C LEU A 83 4.28 -2.29 3.95
N ILE A 84 5.19 -3.24 3.74
CA ILE A 84 5.48 -4.31 4.69
C ILE A 84 6.10 -3.76 5.97
N VAL A 85 7.04 -2.80 5.88
CA VAL A 85 7.65 -2.16 7.06
C VAL A 85 6.59 -1.40 7.87
N ILE A 86 5.69 -0.68 7.19
CA ILE A 86 4.56 0.01 7.83
C ILE A 86 3.66 -1.01 8.54
N PHE A 87 3.25 -2.07 7.86
CA PHE A 87 2.42 -3.12 8.44
C PHE A 87 3.07 -3.68 9.73
N HIS A 88 4.36 -4.00 9.69
CA HIS A 88 5.10 -4.47 10.87
C HIS A 88 5.23 -3.43 11.98
N LEU A 89 5.26 -2.12 11.66
CA LEU A 89 5.33 -1.06 12.67
C LEU A 89 4.02 -0.91 13.45
N PHE A 90 2.87 -1.17 12.81
CA PHE A 90 1.56 -0.86 13.36
C PHE A 90 0.77 -2.08 13.85
N VAL A 91 1.16 -3.31 13.51
CA VAL A 91 0.45 -4.57 13.86
C VAL A 91 0.91 -5.20 15.18
N ARG A 92 2.01 -4.73 15.74
CA ARG A 92 2.48 -5.08 17.09
C ARG A 92 1.85 -4.19 18.15
#